data_AF-U1ZRE1-F1
#
_entry.id   AF-U1ZRE1-F1
#
_cell.length_a   1.000
_cell.length_b   1.000
_cell.length_c   1.000
_cell.angle_alpha   90.00
_cell.angle_beta   90.00
_cell.angle_gamma   90.00
#
_symmetry.space_group_name_H-M   'P 1'
#
loop_
_entity.id
_entity.type
_entity.pdbx_description
1 polymer ?
#
loop_
_entity_poly.entity_id
_entity_poly.type
_entity_poly.pdbx_seq_one_letter_code
_entity_poly.pdbx_strand_id
1 'polypeptide(L)' 'QTLCAAMEFAQDITVSCFQDGEIVRCTGKICRYEEFEKAVWIKGDEDQLYKLRLDQVLDIVL' A
#
# COMPACT_ATOMS: atom_id res chain seq x y z
N GLN A 1 -13.29 -16.30 -3.12
CA GLN A 1 -13.82 -15.16 -3.92
C GLN A 1 -14.21 -13.94 -3.07
N THR A 2 -13.98 -13.94 -1.75
CA THR A 2 -14.53 -12.92 -0.82
C THR A 2 -13.66 -11.68 -0.60
N LEU A 3 -12.35 -11.74 -0.92
CA LEU A 3 -11.42 -10.63 -0.64
C LEU A 3 -11.67 -9.40 -1.56
N CYS A 4 -12.04 -9.63 -2.83
CA CYS A 4 -12.25 -8.56 -3.79
C CYS A 4 -13.47 -7.68 -3.46
N ALA A 5 -14.53 -8.24 -2.87
CA ALA A 5 -15.74 -7.47 -2.54
C ALA A 5 -15.51 -6.48 -1.38
N ALA A 6 -14.68 -6.84 -0.40
CA ALA A 6 -14.34 -5.94 0.70
C ALA A 6 -13.46 -4.76 0.25
N MET A 7 -12.63 -4.96 -0.80
CA MET A 7 -11.77 -3.93 -1.37
C MET A 7 -12.53 -2.91 -2.23
N GLU A 8 -13.73 -3.24 -2.73
CA GLU A 8 -14.55 -2.33 -3.53
C GLU A 8 -14.82 -1.01 -2.79
N PHE A 9 -15.13 -1.11 -1.49
CA PHE A 9 -15.47 0.03 -0.63
C PHE A 9 -14.28 0.63 0.12
N ALA A 10 -13.09 0.03 0.01
CA ALA A 10 -11.90 0.59 0.65
C ALA A 10 -11.50 1.90 -0.05
N GLN A 11 -11.10 2.89 0.73
CA GLN A 11 -10.61 4.17 0.24
C GLN A 11 -9.20 4.01 -0.32
N ASP A 12 -8.93 4.67 -1.45
CA ASP A 12 -7.57 4.79 -1.96
C ASP A 12 -6.76 5.73 -1.08
N ILE A 13 -5.54 5.31 -0.77
CA ILE A 13 -4.57 6.13 -0.04
C ILE A 13 -3.38 6.38 -0.93
N THR A 14 -2.73 7.51 -0.72
CA THR A 14 -1.44 7.81 -1.35
C THR A 14 -0.35 7.78 -0.31
N VAL A 15 0.65 6.92 -0.50
CA VAL A 15 1.77 6.75 0.42
C VAL A 15 3.05 7.18 -0.25
N SER A 16 3.84 7.98 0.46
CA SER A 16 5.22 8.31 0.06
C SER A 16 6.18 7.52 0.94
N CYS A 17 7.13 6.82 0.34
CA CYS A 17 8.11 6.00 1.05
C CYS A 17 9.51 6.10 0.46
N PHE A 18 10.53 5.83 1.27
CA PHE A 18 11.91 5.77 0.82
C PHE A 18 12.31 4.33 0.47
N GLN A 19 12.48 4.04 -0.81
CA GLN A 19 12.88 2.72 -1.31
C GLN A 19 14.06 2.86 -2.28
N ASP A 20 15.05 1.97 -2.14
CA ASP A 20 16.21 1.88 -3.02
C ASP A 20 16.98 3.20 -3.26
N GLY A 21 16.97 4.09 -2.26
CA GLY A 21 17.68 5.37 -2.33
C GLY A 21 16.84 6.53 -2.89
N GLU A 22 15.60 6.28 -3.28
CA GLU A 22 14.69 7.28 -3.85
C GLU A 22 13.38 7.38 -3.08
N ILE A 23 12.68 8.50 -3.24
CA ILE A 23 11.33 8.68 -2.71
C ILE A 23 10.36 8.20 -3.78
N VAL A 24 9.64 7.11 -3.47
CA VAL A 24 8.60 6.54 -4.30
C VAL A 24 7.23 6.95 -3.75
N ARG A 25 6.30 7.22 -4.64
CA ARG A 25 4.91 7.53 -4.31
C ARG A 25 4.00 6.52 -5.00
N CYS A 26 3.14 5.86 -4.24
CA CYS A 26 2.15 4.94 -4.77
C CYS A 26 0.75 5.29 -4.24
N THR A 27 -0.25 5.06 -5.07
CA THR A 27 -1.67 5.26 -4.74
C THR A 27 -2.42 3.96 -4.93
N GLY A 28 -3.31 3.64 -3.99
CA GLY A 28 -4.16 2.46 -4.09
C GLY A 28 -4.77 2.06 -2.75
N LYS A 29 -5.34 0.86 -2.70
CA LYS A 29 -6.04 0.33 -1.51
C LYS A 29 -5.16 -0.63 -0.74
N ILE A 30 -5.12 -0.48 0.60
CA ILE A 30 -4.46 -1.47 1.45
C ILE A 30 -5.21 -2.81 1.33
N CYS A 31 -4.51 -3.85 0.88
CA CYS A 31 -5.11 -5.16 0.64
C CYS A 31 -4.58 -6.25 1.58
N ARG A 32 -3.42 -6.03 2.22
CA ARG A 32 -2.83 -6.97 3.19
C ARG A 32 -1.90 -6.25 4.14
N TYR A 33 -1.88 -6.69 5.40
CA TYR A 33 -0.89 -6.30 6.40
C TYR A 33 -0.10 -7.53 6.85
N GLU A 34 1.22 -7.41 6.91
CA GLU A 34 2.16 -8.43 7.36
C GLU A 34 2.87 -7.95 8.62
N GLU A 35 2.38 -8.40 9.79
CA GLU A 35 2.83 -7.93 11.10
C GLU A 35 4.32 -8.20 11.35
N PHE A 36 4.81 -9.39 11.02
CA PHE A 36 6.20 -9.78 11.26
C PHE A 36 7.19 -8.94 10.45
N GLU A 37 6.85 -8.63 9.20
CA GLU A 37 7.69 -7.80 8.32
C GLU A 37 7.43 -6.31 8.51
N LYS A 38 6.45 -5.94 9.35
CA LYS A 38 5.93 -4.57 9.50
C LYS A 38 5.67 -3.95 8.13
N ALA A 39 5.01 -4.70 7.25
CA ALA A 39 4.80 -4.32 5.86
C ALA A 39 3.31 -4.29 5.51
N VAL A 40 2.93 -3.38 4.61
CA VAL A 40 1.59 -3.31 4.03
C VAL A 40 1.69 -3.52 2.52
N TRP A 41 0.69 -4.20 1.97
CA TRP A 41 0.51 -4.33 0.55
C TRP A 41 -0.58 -3.36 0.10
N ILE A 42 -0.23 -2.54 -0.88
CA ILE A 42 -1.15 -1.62 -1.55
C ILE A 42 -1.40 -2.16 -2.95
N LYS A 43 -2.67 -2.34 -3.28
CA LYS A 43 -3.11 -2.65 -4.63
C LYS A 43 -3.44 -1.34 -5.34
N GLY A 44 -2.60 -0.96 -6.30
CA GLY A 44 -2.85 0.18 -7.17
C GLY A 44 -3.74 -0.17 -8.36
N ASP A 45 -3.77 0.72 -9.34
CA ASP A 45 -4.47 0.51 -10.61
C ASP A 45 -3.90 -0.69 -11.39
N GLU A 46 -4.73 -1.28 -12.26
CA GLU A 46 -4.33 -2.39 -13.15
C GLU A 46 -3.73 -3.61 -12.43
N ASP A 47 -4.20 -3.91 -11.21
CA ASP A 47 -3.73 -5.02 -10.38
C ASP A 47 -2.24 -4.93 -9.96
N GLN A 48 -1.63 -3.75 -10.04
CA GLN A 48 -0.28 -3.53 -9.53
C GLN A 48 -0.25 -3.68 -8.01
N LEU A 49 0.74 -4.42 -7.49
CA LEU A 49 0.93 -4.66 -6.06
C LEU A 49 2.23 -4.03 -5.57
N TYR A 50 2.11 -3.15 -4.58
CA TYR A 50 3.21 -2.46 -3.92
C TYR A 50 3.38 -3.03 -2.52
N LYS A 51 4.57 -3.55 -2.18
CA LYS A 51 4.94 -3.89 -0.80
C LYS A 51 5.68 -2.71 -0.19
N LEU A 52 5.13 -2.14 0.88
CA LEU A 52 5.74 -1.04 1.61
C LEU A 52 6.11 -1.48 3.02
N ARG A 53 7.34 -1.22 3.46
CA ARG A 53 7.69 -1.37 4.87
C ARG A 53 7.35 -0.09 5.62
N LEU A 54 6.72 -0.25 6.79
CA LEU A 54 6.18 0.86 7.57
C LEU A 54 7.28 1.79 8.12
N ASP A 55 8.49 1.28 8.36
CA ASP A 55 9.66 2.06 8.77
C ASP A 55 10.23 2.95 7.66
N GLN A 56 9.82 2.73 6.41
CA GLN A 56 10.23 3.51 5.24
C GLN A 56 9.16 4.51 4.80
N VAL A 57 7.99 4.53 5.44
CA VAL A 57 6.90 5.45 5.11
C VAL A 57 7.24 6.85 5.65
N LEU A 58 7.12 7.85 4.78
CA LEU A 58 7.38 9.25 5.10
C LEU A 58 6.08 10.00 5.39
N ASP A 59 5.03 9.75 4.60
CA ASP A 59 3.75 10.42 4.71
C ASP A 59 2.61 9.58 4.10
N ILE A 60 1.38 9.79 4.61
CA ILE A 60 0.16 9.12 4.15
C ILE A 60 -0.93 10.17 3.94
N VAL A 61 -1.48 10.22 2.73
CA VAL A 61 -2.58 11.12 2.35
C VAL A 61 -3.83 10.30 2.00
N LEU A 62 -4.99 10.73 2.49
CA LEU A 62 -6.31 10.12 2.27
C LEU A 62 -7.10 10.81 1.17
#